data_AF-A0A1H3AUM2-F1
#
_entry.id   AF-A0A1H3AUM2-F1
#
_cell.length_a   1.000
_cell.length_b   1.000
_cell.length_c   1.000
_cell.angle_alpha   90.00
_cell.angle_beta   90.00
_cell.angle_gamma   90.00
#
_symmetry.space_group_name_H-M   'P 1'
#
loop_
_entity.id
_entity.type
_entity.pdbx_description
1 polymer ?
#
loop_
_entity_poly.entity_id
_entity_poly.type
_entity_poly.pdbx_seq_one_letter_code
_entity_poly.pdbx_strand_id
1 'polypeptide(L)' 'MKTAVDNVHKGKERSVNARFAAMCGHYLFETDFCDVASGWEKGIVEKNVPAATESWPRS' A
#
# COMPACT_ATOMS: atom_id res chain seq x y z
N MET A 1 6.12 -3.44 -11.61
CA MET A 1 6.61 -2.65 -10.47
C MET A 1 6.43 -3.51 -9.24
N LYS A 2 7.46 -3.71 -8.40
CA LYS A 2 7.40 -4.71 -7.30
C LYS A 2 7.00 -4.07 -5.96
N THR A 3 7.42 -2.84 -5.72
CA THR A 3 7.06 -2.02 -4.56
C THR A 3 6.73 -0.59 -5.01
N ALA A 4 5.76 0.05 -4.36
CA ALA A 4 5.39 1.44 -4.61
C ALA A 4 6.34 2.45 -3.91
N VAL A 5 6.97 2.00 -2.84
CA VAL A 5 7.93 2.75 -2.01
C VAL A 5 9.27 2.04 -2.08
N ASP A 6 10.35 2.80 -2.22
CA ASP A 6 11.71 2.28 -2.27
C ASP A 6 12.34 2.24 -0.87
N ASN A 7 12.13 3.28 -0.05
CA ASN A 7 12.64 3.34 1.32
C ASN A 7 11.65 4.00 2.28
N VAL A 8 11.56 3.49 3.50
CA VAL A 8 10.78 4.07 4.60
C VAL A 8 11.74 4.61 5.64
N HIS A 9 11.66 5.91 5.94
CA HIS A 9 12.50 6.57 6.95
C HIS A 9 11.77 6.63 8.31
N LYS A 10 12.44 7.14 9.34
CA LYS A 10 11.82 7.32 10.66
C LYS A 10 10.71 8.37 10.56
N GLY A 11 9.51 8.03 11.04
CA GLY A 11 8.35 8.94 11.01
C GLY A 11 7.54 8.80 9.73
N LYS A 12 7.10 9.93 9.16
CA LYS A 12 6.22 9.96 7.96
C LYS A 12 6.98 10.08 6.64
N GLU A 13 8.31 10.15 6.68
CA GLU A 13 9.13 10.37 5.50
C GLU A 13 9.35 9.05 4.75
N ARG A 14 8.94 9.02 3.48
CA ARG A 14 9.00 7.84 2.60
C ARG A 14 9.49 8.25 1.22
N SER A 15 10.42 7.47 0.68
CA SER A 15 10.93 7.64 -0.68
C SER A 15 10.08 6.81 -1.64
N VAL A 16 9.25 7.50 -2.42
CA VAL A 16 8.30 6.88 -3.37
C VAL A 16 9.03 6.51 -4.66
N ASN A 17 8.72 5.35 -5.21
CA ASN A 17 9.34 4.89 -6.45
C ASN A 17 8.96 5.82 -7.61
N ALA A 18 9.95 6.24 -8.41
CA ALA A 18 9.72 7.15 -9.54
C ALA A 18 8.72 6.61 -10.57
N ARG A 19 8.68 5.28 -10.79
CA ARG A 19 7.70 4.65 -11.67
C ARG A 19 6.29 4.68 -11.08
N PHE A 20 6.17 4.64 -9.76
CA PHE A 20 4.90 4.76 -9.05
C PHE A 20 4.35 6.18 -9.17
N ALA A 21 5.19 7.19 -8.94
CA ALA A 21 4.82 8.59 -9.12
C ALA A 21 4.35 8.88 -10.56
N ALA A 22 5.05 8.34 -11.56
CA ALA A 22 4.66 8.47 -12.97
C ALA A 22 3.31 7.82 -13.27
N MET A 23 3.01 6.67 -12.65
CA MET A 23 1.72 6.01 -12.76
C MET A 23 0.59 6.85 -12.16
N CYS A 24 0.82 7.46 -10.99
CA CYS A 24 -0.16 8.34 -10.33
C CYS A 24 -0.52 9.53 -11.22
N GLY A 25 0.48 10.15 -11.87
CA GLY A 25 0.25 11.23 -12.82
C GLY A 25 -0.47 10.78 -14.10
N HIS A 26 -0.24 9.55 -14.57
CA HIS A 26 -0.88 9.02 -15.76
C HIS A 26 -2.37 8.68 -15.54
N TYR A 27 -2.69 8.11 -14.38
CA TYR A 27 -4.04 7.68 -14.03
C TYR A 27 -4.79 8.68 -13.13
N LEU A 28 -4.19 9.85 -12.87
CA LEU A 28 -4.80 10.97 -12.14
C LEU A 28 -5.39 10.55 -10.79
N PHE A 29 -4.63 9.81 -10.00
CA PHE A 29 -5.00 9.49 -8.62
C PHE A 29 -3.92 9.93 -7.65
N GLU A 30 -4.34 10.46 -6.50
CA GLU A 30 -3.46 10.81 -5.40
C GLU A 30 -3.23 9.59 -4.51
N THR A 31 -2.05 9.50 -3.91
CA THR A 31 -1.65 8.33 -3.12
C THR A 31 -1.34 8.70 -1.70
N ASP A 32 -2.14 8.15 -0.80
CA ASP A 32 -1.90 8.20 0.63
C ASP A 32 -1.45 6.82 1.11
N PHE A 33 -0.37 6.79 1.88
CA PHE A 33 0.06 5.57 2.54
C PHE A 33 -0.14 5.69 4.05
N CYS A 34 -0.54 4.58 4.68
CA CYS A 34 -0.75 4.50 6.12
C CYS A 34 0.56 4.73 6.89
N ASP A 35 0.47 5.36 8.07
CA ASP A 35 1.59 5.45 8.99
C ASP A 35 1.80 4.09 9.70
N VAL A 36 3.04 3.76 10.06
CA VAL A 36 3.38 2.47 10.71
C VAL A 36 2.66 2.29 12.06
N ALA A 37 2.26 3.38 12.71
CA ALA A 37 1.49 3.40 13.96
C ALA A 37 -0.04 3.28 13.75
N SER A 38 -0.53 3.37 12.51
CA SER A 38 -1.96 3.34 12.16
C SER A 38 -2.50 1.92 12.07
N GLY A 39 -2.31 1.10 13.11
CA GLY A 39 -2.90 -0.24 13.19
C GLY A 39 -4.43 -0.22 13.08
N TRP A 40 -5.08 0.90 13.47
CA TRP A 40 -6.52 1.07 13.44
C TRP A 40 -7.08 1.27 12.01
N GLU A 41 -6.46 2.12 11.18
CA GLU A 41 -6.91 2.37 9.79
C GLU A 41 -6.68 1.16 8.88
N LYS A 42 -5.50 0.52 9.01
CA LYS A 42 -5.20 -0.73 8.30
C LYS A 42 -6.19 -1.83 8.67
N GLY A 43 -6.53 -1.94 9.96
CA GLY A 43 -7.50 -2.92 10.45
C GLY A 43 -8.92 -2.73 9.93
N ILE A 44 -9.36 -1.49 9.69
CA ILE A 44 -10.66 -1.22 9.05
C ILE A 44 -10.64 -1.66 7.58
N VAL A 45 -9.58 -1.33 6.85
CA VAL A 45 -9.43 -1.73 5.44
C VAL A 45 -9.37 -3.25 5.31
N GLU A 46 -8.54 -3.93 6.11
CA GLU A 46 -8.44 -5.39 6.10
C GLU A 46 -9.74 -6.08 6.51
N LYS A 47 -10.51 -5.51 7.44
CA LYS A 47 -11.81 -6.05 7.87
C LYS A 47 -12.89 -5.92 6.79
N ASN A 48 -12.82 -4.90 5.94
CA ASN A 48 -13.77 -4.67 4.86
C ASN A 48 -13.41 -5.42 3.55
N VAL A 49 -12.22 -6.01 3.48
CA VAL A 49 -11.83 -6.90 2.39
C VAL A 49 -12.26 -8.33 2.77
N PRO A 50 -13.08 -9.03 1.96
CA PRO A 50 -13.30 -10.44 2.17
C PRO A 50 -11.94 -11.14 2.12
N ALA A 51 -11.55 -11.77 3.23
CA ALA A 51 -10.30 -12.53 3.29
C ALA A 51 -10.32 -13.56 2.16
N ALA A 52 -9.46 -13.40 1.14
CA ALA A 52 -9.30 -14.34 0.05
C ALA A 52 -8.55 -15.61 0.50
N THR A 53 -8.90 -16.13 1.68
CA THR A 53 -8.29 -17.32 2.30
C THR A 53 -9.19 -18.54 2.15
N GLU A 54 -9.90 -18.65 1.02
CA GLU A 54 -10.64 -19.87 0.69
C GLU A 54 -10.78 -20.01 -0.84
N SER A 55 -9.66 -20.24 -1.55
CA SER A 55 -9.64 -20.86 -2.91
C SER A 55 -8.25 -20.95 -3.58
N TRP A 56 -7.13 -20.94 -2.85
CA TRP A 56 -5.87 -21.43 -3.44
C TRP A 56 -5.68 -22.90 -3.05
N PRO A 57 -5.76 -23.86 -3.99
CA PRO A 57 -5.48 -25.25 -3.69
C PRO A 57 -3.98 -25.35 -3.35
N ARG A 58 -3.67 -25.76 -2.12
CA ARG A 58 -2.32 -26.23 -1.79
C ARG A 58 -2.11 -27.55 -2.52
N SER A 59 -1.39 -27.50 -3.64
CA SER A 59 -0.69 -28.65 -4.23
C SER A 59 0.66 -28.84 -3.54
#